data_AF-A0A7K2JYV7-F1
#
_entry.id   AF-A0A7K2JYV7-F1
#
_cell.length_a   1.000
_cell.length_b   1.000
_cell.length_c   1.000
_cell.angle_alpha   90.00
_cell.angle_beta   90.00
_cell.angle_gamma   90.00
#
_symmetry.space_group_name_H-M   'P 1'
#
loop_
_entity.id
_entity.type
_entity.pdbx_description
1 polymer ?
#
loop_
_entity_poly.entity_id
_entity_poly.type
_entity_poly.pdbx_seq_one_letter_code
_entity_poly.pdbx_strand_id
1 'polypeptide(L)' 'MTVDPTDPETFDDEDREPRELDVEAPDADAAEQNADIAPDRDDPLTDVEPDRANEADLAEQARVVSHDEDDYR' A
#
# COMPACT_ATOMS: atom_id res chain seq x y z
N MET A 1 -16.95 13.05 -19.39
CA MET A 1 -15.53 13.30 -19.69
C MET A 1 -14.74 12.67 -18.56
N THR A 2 -13.78 11.80 -18.85
CA THR A 2 -12.87 11.24 -17.86
C THR A 2 -11.68 12.18 -17.74
N VAL A 3 -11.34 12.56 -16.52
CA VAL A 3 -10.15 13.36 -16.24
C VAL A 3 -8.94 12.42 -16.29
N ASP A 4 -7.83 12.87 -16.89
CA ASP A 4 -6.57 12.11 -16.94
C ASP A 4 -5.77 12.43 -15.66
N PRO A 5 -5.53 11.44 -14.77
CA PRO A 5 -4.79 11.66 -13.53
C PRO A 5 -3.29 11.93 -13.73
N THR A 6 -2.76 11.74 -14.94
CA THR A 6 -1.37 12.05 -15.30
C THR A 6 -1.20 13.40 -16.00
N ASP A 7 -2.29 14.07 -16.37
CA ASP A 7 -2.23 15.43 -16.91
C ASP A 7 -1.94 16.43 -15.77
N PRO A 8 -0.80 17.15 -15.80
CA PRO A 8 -0.46 18.11 -14.75
C PRO A 8 -1.47 19.26 -14.65
N GLU A 9 -2.17 19.60 -15.74
CA GLU A 9 -3.18 20.67 -15.76
C GLU A 9 -4.51 20.23 -15.12
N THR A 10 -4.67 18.94 -14.80
CA THR A 10 -5.79 18.44 -13.98
C THR A 10 -5.69 18.94 -12.54
N PHE A 11 -4.49 19.24 -12.05
CA PHE A 11 -4.25 19.69 -10.69
C PHE A 11 -4.17 21.21 -10.66
N ASP A 12 -4.96 21.84 -9.80
CA ASP A 12 -4.97 23.30 -9.67
C ASP A 12 -3.69 23.77 -8.94
N ASP A 13 -2.96 24.74 -9.50
CA ASP A 13 -1.74 25.29 -8.88
C ASP A 13 -2.04 26.07 -7.58
N GLU A 14 -3.30 26.45 -7.27
CA GLU A 14 -3.67 27.04 -5.96
C GLU A 14 -3.54 26.01 -4.81
N ASP A 15 -3.58 24.70 -5.10
CA ASP A 15 -3.29 23.64 -4.13
C ASP A 15 -1.78 23.43 -3.88
N ARG A 16 -0.92 24.17 -4.61
CA ARG A 16 0.55 24.08 -4.58
C ARG A 16 1.21 25.12 -3.68
N GLU A 17 0.47 26.00 -3.02
CA GLU A 17 1.02 26.58 -1.80
C GLU A 17 1.33 25.38 -0.87
N PRO A 18 2.56 25.28 -0.32
CA PRO A 18 2.79 24.31 0.73
C PRO A 18 1.89 24.75 1.87
N ARG A 19 0.67 24.21 1.93
CA ARG A 19 -0.18 24.30 3.10
C ARG A 19 0.76 23.87 4.21
N GLU A 20 1.05 24.75 5.16
CA GLU A 20 1.86 24.38 6.30
C GLU A 20 1.14 23.21 6.95
N LEU A 21 1.55 21.99 6.62
CA LEU A 21 1.08 20.76 7.28
C LEU A 21 1.80 20.71 8.63
N ASP A 22 1.59 21.74 9.44
CA ASP A 22 1.89 21.77 10.87
C ASP A 22 0.60 21.46 11.64
N VAL A 23 -0.24 20.59 11.07
CA VAL A 23 -1.30 19.94 11.83
C VAL A 23 -0.65 18.68 12.37
N GLU A 24 -0.10 18.77 13.58
CA GLU A 24 0.20 17.59 14.38
C GLU A 24 -1.06 16.71 14.32
N ALA A 25 -0.95 15.57 13.63
CA ALA A 25 -2.02 14.58 13.63
C ALA A 25 -2.31 14.27 15.11
N PRO A 26 -3.58 14.13 15.54
CA PRO A 26 -3.91 13.72 16.90
C PRO A 26 -2.97 12.62 17.39
N ASP A 27 -2.57 12.63 18.66
CA ASP A 27 -1.57 11.68 19.21
C ASP A 27 -1.86 10.22 18.84
N ALA A 28 -3.14 9.84 18.76
CA ALA A 28 -3.59 8.53 18.33
C ALA A 28 -3.27 8.25 16.85
N ASP A 29 -3.59 9.19 15.95
CA ASP A 29 -3.33 9.08 14.52
C ASP A 29 -1.82 9.07 14.25
N ALA A 30 -1.04 9.89 14.96
CA ALA A 30 0.41 9.89 14.87
C ALA A 30 1.01 8.56 15.37
N ALA A 31 0.46 7.99 16.45
CA ALA A 31 0.89 6.69 16.95
C ALA A 31 0.60 5.56 15.95
N GLU A 32 -0.56 5.58 15.28
CA GLU A 32 -0.89 4.62 14.22
C GLU A 32 0.03 4.78 13.00
N GLN A 33 0.30 6.02 12.57
CA GLN A 33 1.16 6.29 11.41
C GLN A 33 2.64 5.92 11.64
N ASN A 34 3.10 5.98 12.89
CA ASN A 34 4.46 5.56 13.27
C ASN A 34 4.51 4.10 13.72
N ALA A 35 3.39 3.38 13.76
CA ALA A 35 3.39 1.97 14.05
C ALA A 35 4.12 1.21 12.93
N ASP A 36 4.95 0.25 13.32
CA ASP A 36 5.59 -0.65 12.36
C ASP A 36 4.49 -1.39 11.59
N ILE A 37 4.48 -1.23 10.26
CA ILE A 37 3.68 -2.08 9.40
C ILE A 37 4.25 -3.49 9.56
N ALA A 38 3.44 -4.43 10.06
CA ALA A 38 3.87 -5.79 10.31
C ALA A 38 4.66 -6.33 9.09
N PRO A 39 5.81 -6.99 9.31
CA PRO A 39 6.74 -7.37 8.26
C PRO A 39 6.23 -8.53 7.39
N ASP A 40 5.03 -9.05 7.62
CA ASP A 40 4.35 -10.04 6.77
C ASP A 40 3.87 -9.39 5.46
N ARG A 41 4.79 -8.70 4.77
CA ARG A 41 4.63 -8.38 3.36
C ARG A 41 4.89 -9.66 2.57
N ASP A 42 4.08 -9.87 1.54
CA ASP A 42 4.30 -10.96 0.61
C ASP A 42 5.72 -10.88 0.02
N ASP A 43 6.35 -12.04 -0.16
CA ASP A 43 7.67 -12.12 -0.76
C ASP A 43 7.67 -11.48 -2.15
N PRO A 44 8.77 -10.81 -2.55
CA PRO A 44 8.85 -10.23 -3.87
C PRO A 44 8.73 -11.32 -4.95
N LEU A 45 8.06 -10.99 -6.06
CA LEU A 45 7.81 -11.88 -7.20
C LEU A 45 9.08 -12.14 -8.05
N THR A 46 10.22 -12.38 -7.42
CA THR A 46 11.52 -12.55 -8.09
C THR A 46 11.74 -13.95 -8.67
N ASP A 47 10.98 -14.95 -8.22
CA ASP A 47 11.14 -16.36 -8.60
C ASP A 47 9.89 -16.96 -9.27
N VAL A 48 9.03 -16.11 -9.83
CA VAL A 48 7.83 -16.52 -10.57
C VAL A 48 7.96 -16.23 -12.06
N GLU A 49 7.28 -17.02 -12.90
CA GLU A 49 7.18 -16.79 -14.35
C GLU A 49 6.10 -15.72 -14.64
N PRO A 50 6.45 -14.50 -15.10
CA PRO A 50 5.50 -13.40 -15.22
C PRO A 50 4.39 -13.65 -16.26
N ASP A 51 4.65 -14.48 -17.28
CA ASP A 51 3.68 -14.77 -18.34
C ASP A 51 2.60 -15.79 -17.93
N ARG A 52 2.70 -16.36 -16.72
CA ARG A 52 1.77 -17.40 -16.23
C ARG A 52 0.42 -16.84 -15.79
N ALA A 53 0.39 -15.62 -15.26
CA ALA A 53 -0.81 -14.95 -14.78
C ALA A 53 -0.58 -13.42 -14.67
N ASN A 54 -1.61 -12.65 -14.35
CA ASN A 54 -1.41 -11.23 -14.06
C ASN A 54 -0.71 -11.04 -12.69
N GLU A 55 -0.19 -9.84 -12.44
CA GLU A 55 0.60 -9.53 -11.25
C GLU A 55 -0.15 -9.81 -9.93
N ALA A 56 -1.45 -9.52 -9.86
CA ALA A 56 -2.25 -9.76 -8.67
C ALA A 56 -2.41 -11.26 -8.38
N ASP A 57 -2.66 -12.06 -9.42
CA ASP A 57 -2.77 -13.51 -9.29
C ASP A 57 -1.43 -14.15 -8.90
N LEU A 58 -0.30 -13.62 -9.39
CA LEU A 58 1.03 -14.09 -9.02
C LEU A 58 1.36 -13.78 -7.56
N ALA A 59 1.01 -12.58 -7.08
CA ALA A 59 1.17 -12.19 -5.67
C ALA A 59 0.39 -13.12 -4.73
N GLU A 60 -0.88 -13.40 -5.04
CA GLU A 60 -1.71 -14.29 -4.23
C GLU A 60 -1.19 -15.74 -4.24
N GLN A 61 -0.69 -16.23 -5.38
CA GLN A 61 -0.11 -17.58 -5.47
C GLN A 61 1.22 -17.73 -4.73
N ALA A 62 1.99 -16.64 -4.62
CA ALA A 62 3.26 -16.61 -3.90
C ALA A 62 3.09 -16.41 -2.39
N ARG A 63 1.92 -15.93 -1.94
CA ARG A 63 1.64 -15.70 -0.53
C ARG A 63 1.75 -16.99 0.28
N VAL A 64 2.58 -16.96 1.32
CA VAL A 64 2.71 -18.05 2.30
C VAL A 64 1.66 -17.87 3.39
N VAL A 65 0.70 -18.79 3.47
CA VAL A 65 -0.29 -18.79 4.55
C VAL A 65 0.29 -19.51 5.77
N SER A 66 0.51 -18.76 6.85
CA SER A 66 0.84 -19.36 8.14
C SER A 66 -0.32 -20.24 8.61
N HIS A 67 -0.02 -21.49 8.94
CA HIS A 67 -0.98 -22.40 9.55
C HIS A 67 -0.72 -22.38 11.06
N ASP A 68 -1.60 -21.73 11.81
CA ASP A 68 -1.60 -21.87 13.27
C ASP A 68 -2.39 -23.12 13.65
N GLU A 69 -1.69 -24.25 13.75
CA GLU A 69 -2.29 -25.53 14.15
C GLU A 69 -2.77 -25.53 15.62
N ASP A 70 -2.37 -24.53 16.43
CA ASP A 70 -2.77 -24.38 17.83
C ASP A 70 -4.13 -23.67 18.01
N ASP A 71 -4.67 -23.02 16.97
CA ASP A 71 -5.96 -22.29 16.98
C ASP A 71 -7.20 -23.23 16.95
N TYR A 72 -7.01 -24.52 16.65
CA TYR A 72 -8.05 -25.54 16.68
C TYR A 72 -7.92 -26.42 17.93
N ARG A 73 -8.28 -25.90 19.12
CA ARG A 73 -8.46 -26.69 20.36
C ARG A 73 -9.87 -26.60 20.93
#